data_AF-A0A0B8QGZ4-F1
#
_entry.id   AF-A0A0B8QGZ4-F1
#
_cell.length_a   1.000
_cell.length_b   1.000
_cell.length_c   1.000
_cell.angle_alpha   90.00
_cell.angle_beta   90.00
_cell.angle_gamma   90.00
#
_symmetry.space_group_name_H-M   'P 1'
#
loop_
_entity.id
_entity.type
_entity.pdbx_description
1 polymer ?
#
loop_
_entity_poly.entity_id
_entity_poly.type
_entity_poly.pdbx_seq_one_letter_code
_entity_poly.pdbx_strand_id
1 'polypeptide(L)'
;MKNDLTFAINSITFDENYQPSDNTRITTNFANLARGDSREQNLRSALRMIDNRFNALANWDNPHGDRYSVELEIISVDLDIKGSGEAFPSIEVLKTNILDRKTNERIEGIVGNNFSSYVRDYDFSVVLLEHNKNQTRFSVPDNFGDLHGKLFKHFIQSDSYKQHFKKRPVICLSVSDNKIYQRSENHHPVLAMNICLTSLL
;
A
#
# COMPACT_ATOMS: atom_id res chain seq x y z
N MET A 1 -26.96 2.97 7.08
CA MET A 1 -25.80 3.45 7.84
C MET A 1 -24.83 4.05 6.84
N LYS A 2 -24.70 5.37 6.74
CA LYS A 2 -23.81 5.97 5.73
C LYS A 2 -22.89 7.09 6.25
N ASN A 3 -23.00 7.54 7.49
CA ASN A 3 -22.35 8.78 7.94
C ASN A 3 -21.58 8.67 9.28
N ASP A 4 -21.15 7.48 9.70
CA ASP A 4 -20.49 7.31 11.01
C ASP A 4 -18.96 7.27 10.91
N LEU A 5 -18.39 7.26 9.70
CA LEU A 5 -16.95 7.19 9.47
C LEU A 5 -16.50 8.36 8.59
N THR A 6 -15.56 9.14 9.10
CA THR A 6 -14.90 10.22 8.35
C THR A 6 -13.42 9.88 8.22
N PHE A 7 -12.86 10.10 7.03
CA PHE A 7 -11.45 9.83 6.76
C PHE A 7 -10.71 11.13 6.49
N ALA A 8 -9.66 11.40 7.26
CA ALA A 8 -8.68 12.44 6.98
C ALA A 8 -7.48 11.80 6.29
N ILE A 9 -6.98 12.43 5.23
CA ILE A 9 -5.86 11.93 4.45
C ILE A 9 -4.72 12.93 4.57
N ASN A 10 -3.58 12.44 5.03
CA ASN A 10 -2.34 13.18 5.13
C ASN A 10 -1.30 12.53 4.21
N SER A 11 -0.38 13.34 3.66
CA SER A 11 0.69 12.84 2.80
C SER A 11 2.03 13.43 3.19
N ILE A 12 3.06 12.60 3.17
CA ILE A 12 4.45 13.01 3.32
C ILE A 12 5.29 12.46 2.18
N THR A 13 6.20 13.28 1.65
CA THR A 13 7.16 12.85 0.63
C THR A 13 8.09 11.78 1.21
N PHE A 14 8.26 10.69 0.48
CA PHE A 14 9.21 9.64 0.80
C PHE A 14 10.43 9.75 -0.13
N ASP A 15 11.37 10.60 0.25
CA ASP A 15 12.63 10.84 -0.44
C ASP A 15 13.84 10.45 0.44
N GLU A 16 15.05 10.79 -0.01
CA GLU A 16 16.29 10.56 0.76
C GLU A 16 16.36 11.32 2.10
N ASN A 17 15.53 12.37 2.25
CA ASN A 17 15.47 13.19 3.45
C ASN A 17 14.39 12.71 4.42
N TYR A 18 13.53 11.77 4.03
CA TYR A 18 12.45 11.26 4.87
C TYR A 18 12.95 10.72 6.22
N GLN A 19 12.37 11.24 7.30
CA GLN A 19 12.61 10.79 8.67
C GLN A 19 11.28 10.37 9.28
N PRO A 20 11.18 9.14 9.83
CA PRO A 20 9.98 8.73 10.55
C PRO A 20 9.87 9.57 11.83
N SER A 21 8.65 9.96 12.19
CA SER A 21 8.40 10.56 13.50
C SER A 21 8.57 9.52 14.62
N ASP A 22 8.84 9.97 15.84
CA ASP A 22 8.98 9.09 17.01
C ASP A 22 7.73 8.23 17.26
N ASN A 23 6.56 8.74 16.85
CA ASN A 23 5.27 8.07 16.96
C ASN A 23 4.86 7.29 15.70
N THR A 24 5.69 7.27 14.66
CA THR A 24 5.42 6.45 13.46
C THR A 24 5.41 4.98 13.86
N ARG A 25 4.29 4.29 13.61
CA ARG A 25 4.14 2.87 13.93
C ARG A 25 5.38 2.10 13.48
N ILE A 26 5.91 1.27 14.37
CA ILE A 26 7.11 0.45 14.12
C ILE A 26 6.91 -0.47 12.90
N THR A 27 5.66 -0.77 12.55
CA THR A 27 5.24 -1.81 11.59
C THR A 27 5.13 -1.34 10.14
N THR A 28 5.30 -0.06 9.82
CA THR A 28 5.38 0.34 8.41
C THR A 28 6.78 0.14 7.86
N ASN A 29 6.90 -0.75 6.87
CA ASN A 29 8.16 -1.20 6.26
C ASN A 29 9.11 -0.05 5.86
N PHE A 30 8.57 1.15 5.61
CA PHE A 30 9.30 2.36 5.25
C PHE A 30 10.08 2.96 6.42
N ALA A 31 9.51 2.94 7.62
CA ALA A 31 10.15 3.49 8.80
C ALA A 31 11.43 2.72 9.17
N ASN A 32 11.48 1.41 8.92
CA ASN A 32 12.66 0.59 9.16
C ASN A 32 13.82 0.92 8.22
N LEU A 33 13.53 1.22 6.95
CA LEU A 33 14.54 1.65 5.99
C LEU A 33 15.10 3.05 6.34
N ALA A 34 14.26 3.87 6.97
CA ALA A 34 14.51 5.28 7.24
C ALA A 34 15.08 5.56 8.65
N ARG A 35 15.73 4.59 9.31
CA ARG A 35 16.29 4.72 10.67
C ARG A 35 17.81 4.47 10.72
N GLY A 36 18.44 4.98 11.77
CA GLY A 36 19.87 4.80 12.06
C GLY A 36 20.82 5.65 11.22
N ASP A 37 22.12 5.54 11.51
CA ASP A 37 23.15 6.42 10.93
C ASP A 37 23.30 6.26 9.40
N SER A 38 22.91 5.11 8.85
CA SER A 38 22.94 4.83 7.40
C SER A 38 21.61 5.15 6.68
N ARG A 39 20.65 5.80 7.35
CA ARG A 39 19.32 6.14 6.83
C ARG A 39 19.33 6.70 5.41
N GLU A 40 20.06 7.80 5.19
CA GLU A 40 20.06 8.52 3.90
C GLU A 40 20.61 7.64 2.77
N GLN A 41 21.68 6.90 3.05
CA GLN A 41 22.27 5.97 2.09
C GLN A 41 21.33 4.80 1.76
N ASN A 42 20.61 4.28 2.76
CA ASN A 42 19.61 3.22 2.58
C ASN A 42 18.46 3.71 1.70
N LEU A 43 17.93 4.90 1.98
CA LEU A 43 16.86 5.52 1.20
C LEU A 43 17.30 5.78 -0.24
N ARG A 44 18.47 6.41 -0.46
CA ARG A 44 19.05 6.62 -1.79
C ARG A 44 19.19 5.33 -2.58
N SER A 45 19.68 4.28 -1.93
CA SER A 45 19.89 2.98 -2.58
C SER A 45 18.56 2.34 -2.99
N ALA A 46 17.54 2.40 -2.13
CA ALA A 46 16.22 1.88 -2.44
C ALA A 46 15.51 2.68 -3.53
N LEU A 47 15.52 4.01 -3.46
CA LEU A 47 14.92 4.89 -4.47
C LEU A 47 15.60 4.69 -5.84
N ARG A 48 16.93 4.61 -5.86
CA ARG A 48 17.68 4.30 -7.10
C ARG A 48 17.33 2.92 -7.65
N MET A 49 17.18 1.91 -6.79
CA MET A 49 16.74 0.58 -7.22
C MET A 49 15.35 0.64 -7.88
N ILE A 50 14.42 1.40 -7.30
CA ILE A 50 13.07 1.58 -7.85
C ILE A 50 13.14 2.27 -9.23
N ASP A 51 13.88 3.37 -9.34
CA ASP A 51 14.09 4.07 -10.62
C ASP A 51 14.66 3.13 -11.67
N ASN A 52 15.74 2.40 -11.35
CA ASN A 52 16.37 1.47 -12.27
C ASN A 52 15.40 0.36 -12.73
N ARG A 53 14.61 -0.20 -11.81
CA ARG A 53 13.62 -1.24 -12.15
C ARG A 53 12.50 -0.70 -13.02
N PHE A 54 12.01 0.50 -12.73
CA PHE A 54 10.98 1.15 -13.52
C PHE A 54 11.47 1.45 -14.94
N ASN A 55 12.65 2.05 -15.07
CA ASN A 55 13.25 2.36 -16.37
C ASN A 55 13.54 1.11 -17.21
N ALA A 56 13.94 0.00 -16.59
CA ALA A 56 14.14 -1.27 -17.30
C ALA A 56 12.83 -1.82 -17.91
N LEU A 57 11.69 -1.60 -17.23
CA LEU A 57 10.37 -1.98 -17.72
C LEU A 57 9.83 -1.00 -18.77
N ALA A 58 10.11 0.30 -18.60
CA ALA A 58 9.70 1.38 -19.50
C ALA A 58 10.79 1.69 -20.55
N ASN A 59 11.13 0.71 -21.39
CA ASN A 59 12.26 0.80 -22.31
C ASN A 59 11.92 1.34 -23.72
N TRP A 60 10.64 1.44 -24.08
CA TRP A 60 10.18 1.74 -25.44
C TRP A 60 10.57 3.15 -25.95
N ASP A 61 10.81 4.09 -25.04
CA ASP A 61 11.21 5.47 -25.35
C ASP A 61 12.30 5.99 -24.39
N ASN A 62 13.12 5.05 -23.88
CA ASN A 62 14.09 5.25 -22.83
C ASN A 62 15.42 4.53 -23.12
N PRO A 63 16.17 4.97 -24.15
CA PRO A 63 17.36 4.26 -24.63
C PRO A 63 18.51 4.20 -23.60
N HIS A 64 18.57 5.16 -22.66
CA HIS A 64 19.62 5.24 -21.65
C HIS A 64 19.19 4.64 -20.29
N GLY A 65 17.91 4.30 -20.13
CA GLY A 65 17.40 3.72 -18.87
C GLY A 65 17.35 4.70 -17.70
N ASP A 66 17.31 6.01 -17.96
CA ASP A 66 17.40 7.08 -16.95
C ASP A 66 16.34 8.18 -17.13
N ARG A 67 15.40 8.00 -18.06
CA ARG A 67 14.36 9.01 -18.37
C ARG A 67 13.39 9.25 -17.21
N TYR A 68 13.01 8.19 -16.50
CA TYR A 68 11.94 8.26 -15.52
C TYR A 68 12.47 8.24 -14.10
N SER A 69 11.80 8.96 -13.20
CA SER A 69 11.98 8.82 -11.76
C SER A 69 10.64 8.51 -11.12
N VAL A 70 10.65 7.59 -10.15
CA VAL A 70 9.46 7.22 -9.39
C VAL A 70 9.49 7.95 -8.07
N GLU A 71 8.60 8.90 -7.92
CA GLU A 71 8.42 9.65 -6.67
C GLU A 71 7.39 8.92 -5.80
N LEU A 72 7.67 8.88 -4.49
CA LEU A 72 6.86 8.18 -3.52
C LEU A 72 6.31 9.14 -2.48
N GLU A 73 5.05 8.93 -2.13
CA GLU A 73 4.37 9.62 -1.03
C GLU A 73 3.85 8.56 -0.07
N ILE A 74 4.12 8.71 1.23
CA ILE A 74 3.42 7.96 2.25
C ILE A 74 2.09 8.67 2.48
N ILE A 75 1.01 7.92 2.27
CA ILE A 75 -0.36 8.35 2.52
C ILE A 75 -0.80 7.74 3.85
N SER A 76 -1.09 8.59 4.82
CA SER A 76 -1.63 8.22 6.12
C SER A 76 -3.11 8.59 6.17
N VAL A 77 -3.94 7.66 6.61
CA VAL A 77 -5.40 7.83 6.69
C VAL A 77 -5.83 7.70 8.14
N ASP A 78 -6.34 8.78 8.69
CA ASP A 78 -6.92 8.79 10.02
C ASP A 78 -8.44 8.63 9.93
N LEU A 79 -8.97 7.77 10.79
CA LEU A 79 -10.39 7.46 10.88
C LEU A 79 -11.00 8.14 12.11
N ASP A 80 -12.01 8.97 11.90
CA ASP A 80 -12.89 9.47 12.96
C ASP A 80 -14.22 8.69 12.93
N ILE A 81 -14.63 8.22 14.10
CA ILE A 81 -15.89 7.50 14.29
C ILE A 81 -16.89 8.44 14.97
N LYS A 82 -18.00 8.70 14.27
CA LYS A 82 -19.13 9.54 14.72
C LYS A 82 -18.77 11.00 15.04
N GLY A 83 -17.69 11.53 14.46
CA GLY A 83 -17.28 12.91 14.69
C GLY A 83 -16.87 13.14 16.14
N SER A 84 -16.28 12.13 16.78
CA SER A 84 -15.82 12.23 18.17
C SER A 84 -14.69 13.24 18.32
N GLY A 85 -14.02 13.60 17.22
CA GLY A 85 -12.79 14.41 17.23
C GLY A 85 -11.56 13.59 17.61
N GLU A 86 -11.73 12.30 17.95
CA GLU A 86 -10.63 11.37 18.19
C GLU A 86 -10.33 10.61 16.89
N ALA A 87 -9.26 11.02 16.22
CA ALA A 87 -8.80 10.42 14.99
C ALA A 87 -7.86 9.24 15.28
N PHE A 88 -8.18 8.07 14.72
CA PHE A 88 -7.37 6.86 14.86
C PHE A 88 -6.56 6.60 13.59
N PRO A 89 -5.23 6.42 13.68
CA PRO A 89 -4.43 6.07 12.52
C PRO A 89 -4.87 4.71 12.02
N SER A 90 -5.45 4.70 10.82
CA SER A 90 -6.05 3.51 10.22
C SER A 90 -5.13 2.94 9.15
N ILE A 91 -5.01 3.58 7.98
CA ILE A 91 -4.32 3.00 6.82
C ILE A 91 -3.04 3.80 6.54
N GLU A 92 -1.95 3.10 6.25
CA GLU A 92 -0.74 3.71 5.68
C GLU A 92 -0.33 2.95 4.41
N VAL A 93 -0.26 3.67 3.28
CA VAL A 93 0.05 3.10 1.96
C VAL A 93 0.96 4.04 1.18
N LEU A 94 1.70 3.51 0.21
CA LEU A 94 2.42 4.37 -0.73
C LEU A 94 1.53 4.78 -1.91
N LYS A 95 1.66 6.04 -2.29
CA LYS A 95 1.29 6.56 -3.60
C LYS A 95 2.55 6.79 -4.42
N THR A 96 2.45 6.46 -5.70
CA THR A 96 3.50 6.66 -6.70
C THR A 96 3.16 7.84 -7.60
N ASN A 97 4.17 8.56 -8.05
CA ASN A 97 4.10 9.47 -9.19
C ASN A 97 5.31 9.21 -10.08
N ILE A 98 5.20 9.46 -11.37
CA ILE A 98 6.30 9.30 -12.32
C ILE A 98 6.69 10.69 -12.80
N LEU A 99 7.96 11.05 -12.62
CA LEU A 99 8.57 12.21 -13.24
C LEU A 99 9.22 11.78 -14.55
N ASP A 100 8.74 12.30 -15.67
CA ASP A 100 9.44 12.21 -16.95
C ASP A 100 10.48 13.32 -17.03
N ARG A 101 11.76 12.99 -16.89
CA ARG A 101 12.85 13.97 -16.89
C ARG A 101 13.06 14.62 -18.26
N LYS A 102 12.56 14.01 -19.34
CA LYS A 102 12.70 14.53 -20.70
C LYS A 102 11.67 15.61 -20.99
N THR A 103 10.43 15.42 -20.55
CA THR A 103 9.35 16.40 -20.77
C THR A 103 9.12 17.30 -19.55
N ASN A 104 9.72 16.97 -18.41
CA ASN A 104 9.49 17.60 -17.11
C ASN A 104 8.03 17.52 -16.65
N GLU A 105 7.33 16.46 -17.07
CA GLU A 105 5.94 16.21 -16.70
C GLU A 105 5.86 15.25 -15.53
N ARG A 106 4.93 15.53 -14.61
CA ARG A 106 4.58 14.64 -13.51
C ARG A 106 3.30 13.89 -13.85
N ILE A 107 3.41 12.57 -13.93
CA ILE A 107 2.31 11.66 -14.21
C ILE A 107 1.83 11.05 -12.90
N GLU A 108 0.56 11.29 -12.58
CA GLU A 108 -0.09 10.76 -11.38
C GLU A 108 -0.14 9.22 -11.45
N GLY A 109 0.48 8.56 -10.47
CA GLY A 109 0.53 7.10 -10.37
C GLY A 109 -0.66 6.53 -9.62
N ILE A 110 -0.42 5.44 -8.90
CA ILE A 110 -1.44 4.69 -8.14
C ILE A 110 -1.13 4.70 -6.65
N VAL A 111 -2.18 4.58 -5.84
CA VAL A 111 -2.13 4.41 -4.38
C VAL A 111 -2.40 2.94 -4.00
N GLY A 112 -1.95 2.50 -2.83
CA GLY A 112 -2.28 1.17 -2.29
C GLY A 112 -1.10 0.19 -2.21
N ASN A 113 0.07 0.61 -2.68
CA ASN A 113 1.30 -0.17 -2.52
C ASN A 113 1.55 -0.42 -1.02
N ASN A 114 1.94 -1.65 -0.68
CA ASN A 114 2.20 -2.14 0.69
C ASN A 114 0.94 -2.28 1.61
N PHE A 115 -0.28 -2.27 1.06
CA PHE A 115 -1.50 -2.47 1.87
C PHE A 115 -1.51 -3.79 2.68
N SER A 116 -0.77 -4.82 2.25
CA SER A 116 -0.64 -6.07 3.01
C SER A 116 -0.14 -5.87 4.44
N SER A 117 0.50 -4.74 4.76
CA SER A 117 0.96 -4.43 6.14
C SER A 117 -0.18 -3.94 7.03
N TYR A 118 -1.25 -3.36 6.46
CA TYR A 118 -2.40 -2.86 7.22
C TYR A 118 -3.18 -3.98 7.93
N VAL A 119 -3.33 -5.14 7.29
CA VAL A 119 -4.05 -6.30 7.87
C VAL A 119 -3.22 -6.99 8.97
N ARG A 120 -1.92 -6.73 9.07
CA ARG A 120 -1.03 -7.53 9.92
C ARG A 120 -1.19 -7.24 11.41
N ASP A 121 -1.29 -5.97 11.80
CA ASP A 121 -1.06 -5.62 13.19
C ASP A 121 -2.13 -6.18 14.13
N TYR A 122 -3.42 -5.94 13.86
CA TYR A 122 -4.49 -6.41 14.74
C TYR A 122 -4.96 -7.84 14.44
N ASP A 123 -5.18 -8.21 13.17
CA ASP A 123 -5.65 -9.56 12.87
C ASP A 123 -4.62 -10.61 13.29
N PHE A 124 -3.33 -10.46 12.94
CA PHE A 124 -2.33 -11.47 13.29
C PHE A 124 -1.90 -11.39 14.76
N SER A 125 -1.65 -10.20 15.30
CA SER A 125 -1.06 -10.08 16.65
C SER A 125 -2.08 -10.23 17.77
N VAL A 126 -3.37 -9.98 17.49
CA VAL A 126 -4.44 -10.06 18.49
C VAL A 126 -5.42 -11.17 18.14
N VAL A 127 -6.12 -11.08 17.00
CA VAL A 127 -7.24 -11.98 16.68
C VAL A 127 -6.76 -13.43 16.49
N LEU A 128 -5.70 -13.65 15.70
CA LEU A 128 -5.16 -14.98 15.45
C LEU A 128 -4.56 -15.59 16.72
N LEU A 129 -3.82 -14.79 17.48
CA LEU A 129 -3.16 -15.23 18.70
C LEU A 129 -4.18 -15.64 19.76
N GLU A 130 -5.18 -14.81 20.02
CA GLU A 130 -6.22 -15.11 21.01
C GLU A 130 -7.09 -16.30 20.59
N HIS A 131 -7.41 -16.44 19.30
CA HIS A 131 -8.14 -17.62 18.79
C HIS A 131 -7.41 -18.93 19.09
N ASN A 132 -6.08 -18.96 18.94
CA ASN A 132 -5.28 -20.17 19.05
C ASN A 132 -4.75 -20.46 20.47
N LYS A 133 -4.88 -19.53 21.43
CA LYS A 133 -4.24 -19.58 22.76
C LYS A 133 -4.48 -20.86 23.58
N ASN A 134 -5.61 -21.54 23.36
CA ASN A 134 -5.99 -22.78 24.04
C ASN A 134 -6.35 -23.93 23.08
N GLN A 135 -5.95 -23.82 21.81
CA GLN A 135 -6.24 -24.86 20.81
C GLN A 135 -5.05 -25.81 20.65
N THR A 136 -5.33 -27.11 20.57
CA THR A 136 -4.30 -28.13 20.32
C THR A 136 -3.82 -28.15 18.87
N ARG A 137 -4.55 -27.50 17.95
CA ARG A 137 -4.21 -27.39 16.54
C ARG A 137 -4.43 -25.95 16.09
N PHE A 138 -3.54 -25.47 15.23
CA PHE A 138 -3.67 -24.16 14.63
C PHE A 138 -4.92 -24.11 13.73
N SER A 139 -5.69 -23.05 13.86
CA SER A 139 -6.77 -22.71 12.93
C SER A 139 -6.87 -21.20 12.74
N VAL A 140 -7.52 -20.78 11.65
CA VAL A 140 -7.77 -19.37 11.33
C VAL A 140 -9.25 -19.07 11.63
N PRO A 141 -9.58 -17.97 12.34
CA PRO A 141 -10.97 -17.56 12.55
C PRO A 141 -11.72 -17.35 11.23
N ASP A 142 -13.01 -17.67 11.20
CA ASP A 142 -13.84 -17.49 9.99
C ASP A 142 -13.93 -16.02 9.53
N ASN A 143 -13.82 -15.07 10.46
CA ASN A 143 -13.87 -13.64 10.22
C ASN A 143 -12.48 -12.98 10.17
N PHE A 144 -11.43 -13.73 9.89
CA PHE A 144 -10.08 -13.19 9.85
C PHE A 144 -9.91 -12.14 8.74
N GLY A 145 -9.52 -10.91 9.10
CA GLY A 145 -9.37 -9.80 8.15
C GLY A 145 -10.67 -9.05 7.82
N ASP A 146 -11.83 -9.47 8.35
CA ASP A 146 -13.13 -8.87 8.02
C ASP A 146 -13.20 -7.39 8.37
N LEU A 147 -12.65 -7.01 9.53
CA LEU A 147 -12.67 -5.64 10.02
C LEU A 147 -11.91 -4.71 9.07
N HIS A 148 -10.65 -5.01 8.79
CA HIS A 148 -9.82 -4.21 7.89
C HIS A 148 -10.37 -4.22 6.46
N GLY A 149 -10.93 -5.35 6.00
CA GLY A 149 -11.63 -5.44 4.72
C GLY A 149 -12.83 -4.50 4.64
N LYS A 150 -13.65 -4.43 5.70
CA LYS A 150 -14.79 -3.51 5.78
C LYS A 150 -14.32 -2.05 5.86
N LEU A 151 -13.32 -1.73 6.69
CA LEU A 151 -12.78 -0.37 6.80
C LEU A 151 -12.20 0.13 5.47
N PHE A 152 -11.43 -0.71 4.78
CA PHE A 152 -10.89 -0.36 3.47
C PHE A 152 -11.98 -0.14 2.42
N LYS A 153 -13.03 -0.97 2.41
CA LYS A 153 -14.20 -0.77 1.53
C LYS A 153 -14.88 0.58 1.79
N HIS A 154 -15.04 0.97 3.06
CA HIS A 154 -15.60 2.28 3.39
C HIS A 154 -14.67 3.42 2.95
N PHE A 155 -13.35 3.27 3.16
CA PHE A 155 -12.36 4.26 2.73
C PHE A 155 -12.43 4.51 1.22
N ILE A 156 -12.34 3.47 0.39
CA ILE A 156 -12.35 3.63 -1.08
C ILE A 156 -13.69 4.18 -1.63
N GLN A 157 -14.78 4.03 -0.88
CA GLN A 157 -16.11 4.54 -1.23
C GLN A 157 -16.36 5.96 -0.72
N SER A 158 -15.53 6.44 0.22
CA SER A 158 -15.65 7.76 0.85
C SER A 158 -15.39 8.90 -0.13
N ASP A 159 -15.93 10.08 0.19
CA ASP A 159 -15.66 11.27 -0.61
C ASP A 159 -14.22 11.76 -0.42
N SER A 160 -13.63 11.56 0.76
CA SER A 160 -12.20 11.82 0.99
C SER A 160 -11.33 11.09 -0.02
N TYR A 161 -11.59 9.80 -0.28
CA TYR A 161 -10.83 9.05 -1.28
C TYR A 161 -11.00 9.63 -2.69
N LYS A 162 -12.24 9.90 -3.11
CA LYS A 162 -12.54 10.42 -4.46
C LYS A 162 -11.96 11.82 -4.69
N GLN A 163 -11.86 12.63 -3.64
CA GLN A 163 -11.26 13.96 -3.70
C GLN A 163 -9.73 13.90 -3.87
N HIS A 164 -9.07 12.90 -3.28
CA HIS A 164 -7.61 12.80 -3.27
C HIS A 164 -7.02 11.90 -4.35
N PHE A 165 -7.79 10.91 -4.85
CA PHE A 165 -7.29 9.91 -5.79
C PHE A 165 -8.24 9.70 -6.96
N LYS A 166 -7.70 9.74 -8.18
CA LYS A 166 -8.46 9.50 -9.41
C LYS A 166 -8.53 8.02 -9.80
N LYS A 167 -7.55 7.23 -9.37
CA LYS A 167 -7.43 5.80 -9.71
C LYS A 167 -7.79 4.95 -8.52
N ARG A 168 -8.32 3.75 -8.78
CA ARG A 168 -8.53 2.72 -7.75
C ARG A 168 -7.19 2.26 -7.19
N PRO A 169 -7.17 1.79 -5.93
CA PRO A 169 -5.93 1.33 -5.33
C PRO A 169 -5.52 -0.02 -5.93
N VAL A 170 -4.22 -0.26 -6.01
CA VAL A 170 -3.65 -1.57 -6.38
C VAL A 170 -3.00 -2.17 -5.16
N ILE A 171 -3.31 -3.44 -4.89
CA ILE A 171 -2.77 -4.19 -3.75
C ILE A 171 -2.02 -5.39 -4.30
N CYS A 172 -0.76 -5.54 -3.89
CA CYS A 172 0.01 -6.74 -4.17
C CYS A 172 -0.36 -7.83 -3.17
N LEU A 173 -0.82 -8.97 -3.67
CA LEU A 173 -1.12 -10.16 -2.88
C LEU A 173 -0.15 -11.27 -3.25
N SER A 174 0.38 -11.96 -2.24
CA SER A 174 1.07 -13.22 -2.44
C SER A 174 0.07 -14.29 -2.87
N VAL A 175 0.43 -15.10 -3.86
CA VAL A 175 -0.35 -16.29 -4.23
C VAL A 175 -0.21 -17.37 -3.17
N SER A 176 -1.28 -18.12 -2.91
CA SER A 176 -1.29 -19.26 -1.99
C SER A 176 -1.49 -20.56 -2.77
N ASP A 177 -0.78 -21.60 -2.37
CA ASP A 177 -0.92 -22.97 -2.86
C ASP A 177 -2.29 -23.60 -2.55
N ASN A 178 -3.01 -23.10 -1.54
CA ASN A 178 -4.33 -23.61 -1.14
C ASN A 178 -5.51 -22.98 -1.89
N LYS A 179 -5.24 -22.12 -2.89
CA LYS A 179 -6.26 -21.47 -3.70
C LYS A 179 -6.13 -21.84 -5.17
N ILE A 180 -7.28 -21.93 -5.84
CA ILE A 180 -7.35 -22.09 -7.29
C ILE A 180 -7.47 -20.69 -7.91
N TYR A 181 -6.57 -20.39 -8.84
CA TYR A 181 -6.58 -19.16 -9.63
C TYR A 181 -6.86 -19.51 -11.09
N GLN A 182 -7.72 -18.72 -11.73
CA GLN A 182 -8.02 -18.86 -13.15
C GLN A 182 -7.28 -17.78 -13.94
N ARG A 183 -6.63 -18.21 -15.01
CA ARG A 183 -6.08 -17.29 -16.02
C ARG A 183 -7.21 -16.51 -16.67
N SER A 184 -7.09 -15.19 -16.70
CA SER A 184 -7.95 -14.35 -17.55
C SER A 184 -7.36 -14.23 -18.96
N GLU A 185 -8.18 -13.79 -19.91
CA GLU A 185 -7.76 -13.53 -21.29
C GLU A 185 -6.87 -12.28 -21.42
N ASN A 186 -6.84 -11.44 -20.39
CA ASN A 186 -6.09 -10.19 -20.41
C ASN A 186 -4.57 -10.45 -20.25
N HIS A 187 -3.81 -9.98 -21.23
CA HIS A 187 -2.36 -9.99 -21.22
C HIS A 187 -1.81 -8.56 -21.22
N HIS A 188 -1.12 -8.18 -20.15
CA HIS A 188 -0.43 -6.90 -20.05
C HIS A 188 0.98 -7.03 -20.65
N PRO A 189 1.41 -6.11 -21.54
CA PRO A 189 2.70 -6.24 -22.22
C PRO A 189 3.90 -6.26 -21.28
N VAL A 190 3.77 -5.68 -20.08
CA VAL A 190 4.83 -5.62 -19.06
C VAL A 190 4.58 -6.54 -17.87
N LEU A 191 3.32 -6.73 -17.46
CA LEU A 191 2.97 -7.47 -16.24
C LEU A 191 2.56 -8.92 -16.56
N ALA A 192 2.63 -9.29 -17.83
CA ALA A 192 2.24 -10.57 -18.37
C ALA A 192 0.77 -10.91 -18.07
N MET A 193 0.52 -12.11 -17.59
CA MET A 193 -0.81 -12.71 -17.50
C MET A 193 -1.56 -12.23 -16.27
N ASN A 194 -2.81 -11.80 -16.45
CA ASN A 194 -3.71 -11.53 -15.34
C ASN A 194 -4.40 -12.83 -14.86
N ILE A 195 -4.39 -13.08 -13.55
CA ILE A 195 -5.07 -14.20 -12.90
C ILE A 195 -6.16 -13.69 -11.95
N CYS A 196 -7.26 -14.43 -11.84
CA CYS A 196 -8.39 -14.15 -10.96
C CYS A 196 -8.54 -15.26 -9.92
N LEU A 197 -8.88 -14.90 -8.68
CA LEU A 197 -9.21 -15.85 -7.65
C LEU A 197 -10.65 -16.33 -7.84
N THR A 198 -10.84 -17.65 -7.96
CA THR A 198 -12.13 -18.26 -8.32
C THR A 198 -13.26 -18.00 -7.31
N SER A 199 -12.96 -17.50 -6.10
CA SER A 199 -13.91 -17.29 -5.01
C SER A 199 -14.32 -15.82 -4.79
N LEU A 200 -14.10 -14.94 -5.76
CA LEU A 200 -14.46 -13.51 -5.69
C LEU A 200 -15.49 -13.07 -6.75
N LEU A 201 -16.16 -14.03 -7.40
CA LEU A 201 -17.35 -13.82 -8.23
C LEU A 201 -18.62 -14.14 -7.43
#